data_AF-A0A1L8SVP4-F1
#
_entry.id   AF-A0A1L8SVP4-F1
#
_cell.length_a   1.000
_cell.length_b   1.000
_cell.length_c   1.000
_cell.angle_alpha   90.00
_cell.angle_beta   90.00
_cell.angle_gamma   90.00
#
_symmetry.space_group_name_H-M   'P 1'
#
loop_
_entity.id
_entity.type
_entity.pdbx_description
1 polymer ?
#
loop_
_entity_poly.entity_id
_entity_poly.type
_entity_poly.pdbx_seq_one_letter_code
_entity_poly.pdbx_strand_id
1 'polypeptide(L)' 'MKAEELAKEAQLAVRIIPTPEKIHASCGFSLKYPLTEEAQLQTLLQEQKIASEGFYHGTQAGLKTEYQLREDK' A
#
# COMPACT_ATOMS: atom_id res chain seq x y z
N MET A 1 11.94 -0.87 -8.49
CA MET A 1 10.71 -1.37 -7.80
C MET A 1 9.57 -0.57 -8.36
N LYS A 2 8.82 -1.13 -9.31
CA LYS A 2 8.02 -0.34 -10.27
C LYS A 2 6.93 0.52 -9.60
N ALA A 3 6.28 0.01 -8.56
CA ALA A 3 5.22 0.71 -7.83
C ALA A 3 5.70 1.96 -7.08
N GLU A 4 6.87 1.91 -6.44
CA GLU A 4 7.42 3.09 -5.74
C GLU A 4 7.87 4.17 -6.73
N GLU A 5 8.51 3.75 -7.83
CA GLU A 5 8.98 4.68 -8.86
C GLU A 5 7.80 5.46 -9.46
N LEU A 6 6.71 4.76 -9.79
CA LEU A 6 5.52 5.39 -10.35
C LEU A 6 4.82 6.33 -9.36
N ALA A 7 4.74 5.94 -8.10
CA ALA A 7 4.13 6.78 -7.08
C ALA A 7 4.99 8.01 -6.77
N LYS A 8 6.32 7.91 -6.85
CA LYS A 8 7.23 9.07 -6.79
C LYS A 8 7.08 9.98 -8.01
N GLU A 9 6.93 9.41 -9.21
CA GLU A 9 6.65 10.17 -10.44
C GLU A 9 5.30 10.92 -10.34
N ALA A 10 4.30 10.31 -9.71
CA ALA A 10 3.00 10.92 -9.43
C ALA A 10 3.00 11.90 -8.22
N GLN A 11 4.17 12.21 -7.63
CA GLN A 11 4.34 13.04 -6.44
C GLN A 11 3.52 12.58 -5.21
N LEU A 12 3.17 11.29 -5.15
CA LEU A 12 2.41 10.72 -4.03
C LEU A 12 3.33 10.48 -2.83
N ALA A 13 2.80 10.68 -1.62
CA ALA A 13 3.55 10.50 -0.37
C ALA A 13 3.68 9.02 0.01
N VAL A 14 4.34 8.22 -0.83
CA VAL A 14 4.52 6.78 -0.60
C VAL A 14 5.85 6.45 0.06
N ARG A 15 5.86 5.39 0.87
CA ARG A 15 7.09 4.78 1.41
C ARG A 15 7.02 3.27 1.33
N ILE A 16 8.05 2.64 0.79
CA ILE A 16 8.23 1.21 0.95
C ILE A 16 8.57 0.92 2.41
N ILE A 17 7.77 0.05 3.02
CA ILE A 17 8.03 -0.53 4.34
C ILE A 17 8.20 -2.03 4.18
N PRO A 18 9.06 -2.69 4.98
CA PRO A 18 9.08 -4.14 5.03
C PRO A 18 7.67 -4.63 5.40
N THR A 19 7.25 -5.72 4.78
CA THR A 19 5.94 -6.31 5.08
C THR A 19 5.86 -6.61 6.58
N PRO A 20 4.91 -6.00 7.33
CA PRO A 20 4.77 -6.25 8.77
C PRO A 20 4.53 -7.75 9.01
N GLU A 21 5.00 -8.31 10.14
CA GLU A 21 4.78 -9.72 10.50
C GLU A 21 3.30 -10.16 10.47
N LYS A 22 2.36 -9.21 10.56
CA LYS A 22 0.90 -9.44 10.46
C LYS A 22 0.36 -9.55 9.04
N ILE A 23 1.14 -9.18 8.02
CA ILE A 23 0.74 -9.19 6.62
C ILE A 23 1.54 -10.29 5.93
N HIS A 24 0.93 -11.44 5.67
CA HIS A 24 1.60 -12.60 5.07
C HIS A 24 1.60 -12.45 3.53
N ALA A 25 2.31 -11.45 2.99
CA ALA A 25 2.51 -11.29 1.55
C ALA A 25 3.91 -11.80 1.16
N SER A 26 3.98 -12.66 0.15
CA SER A 26 5.19 -13.42 -0.22
C SER A 26 6.28 -12.55 -0.86
N CYS A 27 5.96 -11.30 -1.22
CA CYS A 27 6.90 -10.25 -1.61
C CYS A 27 7.14 -9.32 -0.42
N GLY A 28 8.33 -9.36 0.20
CA GLY A 28 8.69 -8.70 1.48
C GLY A 28 8.63 -7.17 1.56
N PHE A 29 7.86 -6.49 0.71
CA PHE A 29 7.68 -5.04 0.69
C PHE A 29 6.20 -4.66 0.61
N SER A 30 5.76 -3.81 1.53
CA SER A 30 4.44 -3.16 1.53
C SER A 30 4.60 -1.69 1.18
N LEU A 31 3.72 -1.16 0.32
CA LEU A 31 3.69 0.27 0.02
C LEU A 31 2.78 0.96 1.05
N LYS A 32 3.35 1.84 1.89
CA LYS A 32 2.58 2.70 2.79
C LYS A 32 2.25 4.01 2.09
N TYR A 33 0.99 4.40 2.12
CA TYR A 33 0.47 5.62 1.51
C TYR A 33 -0.66 6.20 2.38
N PRO A 34 -0.94 7.51 2.28
CA PRO A 34 -2.08 8.10 2.98
C PRO A 34 -3.41 7.74 2.31
N LEU A 35 -4.46 7.56 3.13
CA LEU A 35 -5.81 7.19 2.66
C LEU A 35 -6.40 8.18 1.64
N THR A 36 -6.03 9.46 1.73
CA THR A 36 -6.46 10.51 0.79
C THR A 36 -5.96 10.28 -0.63
N GLU A 37 -4.88 9.53 -0.80
CA GLU A 37 -4.23 9.26 -2.09
C GLU A 37 -4.52 7.83 -2.60
N GLU A 38 -5.30 7.04 -1.85
CA GLU A 38 -5.57 5.63 -2.17
C GLU A 38 -6.18 5.45 -3.57
N ALA A 39 -7.20 6.24 -3.92
CA ALA A 39 -7.88 6.13 -5.20
C ALA A 39 -6.95 6.42 -6.40
N GLN A 40 -6.04 7.40 -6.23
CA GLN A 40 -5.04 7.74 -7.24
C GLN A 40 -4.01 6.62 -7.37
N LEU A 41 -3.52 6.10 -6.24
CA LEU A 41 -2.56 4.99 -6.23
C LEU A 41 -3.15 3.72 -6.86
N GLN A 42 -4.40 3.39 -6.54
CA GLN A 42 -5.08 2.22 -7.10
C GLN A 42 -5.22 2.32 -8.63
N THR A 43 -5.62 3.49 -9.12
CA THR A 43 -5.71 3.78 -10.56
C THR A 43 -4.35 3.59 -11.22
N LEU A 44 -3.30 4.19 -10.66
CA LEU A 44 -1.94 4.12 -11.18
C LEU A 44 -1.37 2.69 -11.16
N LEU A 45 -1.67 1.89 -10.13
CA LEU A 45 -1.29 0.48 -10.07
C LEU A 45 -2.04 -0.35 -11.12
N GLN A 46 -3.33 -0.09 -11.35
CA GLN A 46 -4.11 -0.75 -12.39
C GLN A 46 -3.63 -0.39 -13.80
N GLU A 47 -3.41 0.89 -14.09
CA GLU A 47 -2.90 1.37 -15.38
C GLU A 47 -1.55 0.72 -15.72
N GLN A 48 -0.70 0.60 -14.70
CA GLN A 48 0.64 0.04 -14.85
C GLN A 48 0.70 -1.49 -14.73
N LYS A 49 -0.48 -2.13 -14.62
CA LYS A 49 -0.66 -3.60 -14.48
C LYS A 49 0.19 -4.20 -13.36
N ILE A 50 0.31 -3.48 -12.26
CA ILE A 50 1.05 -3.95 -11.09
C ILE A 50 0.13 -4.85 -10.27
N ALA A 51 0.52 -6.12 -10.16
CA ALA A 51 -0.16 -7.07 -9.30
C ALA A 51 -0.02 -6.63 -7.83
N SER A 52 -1.15 -6.37 -7.17
CA SER A 52 -1.25 -6.11 -5.74
C SER A 52 -1.96 -7.29 -5.08
N GLU A 53 -1.36 -7.87 -4.04
CA GLU A 53 -1.97 -9.01 -3.31
C GLU A 53 -3.17 -8.58 -2.47
N GLY A 54 -3.24 -7.32 -2.05
CA GLY A 54 -4.36 -6.77 -1.30
C GLY A 54 -4.05 -5.37 -0.75
N PHE A 55 -5.11 -4.62 -0.44
CA PHE A 55 -5.02 -3.30 0.19
C PHE A 55 -5.35 -3.43 1.67
N TYR A 56 -4.53 -2.84 2.54
CA TYR A 56 -4.70 -2.92 4.00
C TYR A 56 -4.85 -1.52 4.58
N HIS A 57 -5.88 -1.32 5.39
CA HIS A 57 -6.07 -0.09 6.14
C HIS A 57 -5.44 -0.23 7.52
N GLY A 58 -4.34 0.50 7.72
CA GLY A 58 -3.65 0.59 9.00
C GLY A 58 -4.23 1.69 9.88
N THR A 59 -4.85 1.33 11.00
CA THR A 59 -5.27 2.29 12.03
C THR A 59 -4.29 2.23 13.19
N GLN A 60 -3.70 3.36 13.53
CA GLN A 60 -2.78 3.49 14.65
C GLN A 60 -3.50 4.10 15.85
N ALA A 61 -3.64 3.32 16.93
CA ALA A 61 -4.14 3.74 18.22
C ALA A 61 -2.99 3.71 19.25
N GLY A 62 -2.28 4.84 19.37
CA GLY A 62 -1.09 4.94 20.23
C GLY A 62 0.08 4.08 19.73
N LEU A 63 0.55 3.15 20.57
CA LEU A 63 1.61 2.18 20.22
C LEU A 63 1.08 0.96 19.43
N LYS A 64 -0.24 0.80 19.34
CA LYS A 64 -0.85 -0.31 18.61
C LYS A 64 -1.20 0.12 17.20
N THR A 65 -0.74 -0.66 16.23
CA THR A 65 -1.17 -0.54 14.84
C THR A 65 -1.92 -1.81 14.47
N GLU A 66 -3.18 -1.63 14.07
CA GLU A 66 -4.03 -2.68 13.53
C GLU A 66 -4.17 -2.47 12.03
N TYR A 67 -4.02 -3.55 11.27
CA TYR A 67 -4.17 -3.56 9.83
C TYR A 67 -5.38 -4.42 9.51
N GLN A 68 -6.38 -3.84 8.87
CA GLN A 68 -7.54 -4.56 8.38
C GLN A 68 -7.42 -4.70 6.86
N LEU A 69 -7.57 -5.93 6.35
CA LEU A 69 -7.66 -6.16 4.91
C LEU A 69 -8.93 -5.46 4.41
N ARG A 70 -8.78 -4.62 3.40
CA ARG A 70 -9.92 -4.07 2.68
C ARG A 70 -10.43 -5.17 1.75
N GLU A 71 -11.56 -5.77 2.09
CA GLU A 71 -12.32 -6.63 1.18
C GLU A 71 -13.00 -5.73 0.14
N ASP A 72 -12.27 -5.37 -0.91
CA ASP A 72 -12.86 -4.74 -2.09
C ASP A 72 -13.68 -5.82 -2.81
N LYS A 73 -15.01 -5.70 -2.74
CA LYS A 73 -15.99 -6.66 -3.25
C LYS A 73 -16.48 -6.25 -4.63
#